data_AF-A0A3L6EHA2-F1
#
_entry.id   AF-A0A3L6EHA2-F1
#
_cell.length_a   1.000
_cell.length_b   1.000
_cell.length_c   1.000
_cell.angle_alpha   90.00
_cell.angle_beta   90.00
_cell.angle_gamma   90.00
#
_symmetry.space_group_name_H-M   'P 1'
#
loop_
_entity.id
_entity.type
_entity.pdbx_description
1 polymer ?
#
loop_
_entity_poly.entity_id
_entity_poly.type
_entity_poly.pdbx_seq_one_letter_code
_entity_poly.pdbx_strand_id
1 'polypeptide(L)'
;MQPLEDHITISGYTLLRDPHHNKGLAFMEKERDAHHLRGLLPPAVVPQELQIKKIMHNLRQYQVPLQRYMAMMDLQERNERLFYKLLIDNVEELLPVVYTPTVGEACQKYGSIFRQPQGLYVSLRDKGKVLEVLRNWPHRNIQVICVTDGERILGLGDLGSQGMGNPVGKLALYTALGDLEI
;
A
#
# COMPACT_ATOMS: atom_id res chain seq x y z
N MET A 1 19.61 -22.87 26.65
CA MET A 1 19.48 -23.23 25.23
C MET A 1 18.32 -22.39 24.68
N GLN A 2 18.61 -21.22 24.12
CA GLN A 2 17.57 -20.41 23.47
C GLN A 2 17.13 -21.14 22.20
N PRO A 3 15.84 -21.15 21.84
CA PRO A 3 15.43 -21.65 20.54
C PRO A 3 16.10 -20.79 19.48
N LEU A 4 16.71 -21.42 18.47
CA LEU A 4 17.05 -20.73 17.23
C LEU A 4 15.74 -20.19 16.67
N GLU A 5 15.57 -18.87 16.70
CA GLU A 5 14.61 -18.21 15.81
C GLU A 5 15.08 -18.53 14.40
N ASP A 6 14.39 -19.45 13.72
CA ASP A 6 14.55 -19.65 12.30
C ASP A 6 14.24 -18.30 11.65
N HIS A 7 15.27 -17.50 11.35
CA HIS A 7 15.14 -16.36 10.46
C HIS A 7 14.75 -16.92 9.10
N ILE A 8 13.44 -17.03 8.86
CA ILE A 8 12.87 -17.38 7.57
C ILE A 8 13.42 -16.36 6.59
N THR A 9 14.42 -16.76 5.81
CA THR A 9 15.02 -15.89 4.81
C THR A 9 14.01 -15.79 3.68
N ILE A 10 13.39 -14.62 3.55
CA ILE A 10 12.40 -14.37 2.50
C ILE A 10 13.12 -14.41 1.14
N SER A 11 12.66 -15.30 0.26
CA SER A 11 13.29 -15.55 -1.06
C SER A 11 12.25 -15.87 -2.14
N GLY A 12 12.69 -15.92 -3.40
CA GLY A 12 11.87 -16.32 -4.53
C GLY A 12 10.58 -15.51 -4.67
N TYR A 13 9.48 -16.17 -5.00
CA TYR A 13 8.17 -15.51 -5.10
C TYR A 13 7.65 -14.96 -3.78
N THR A 14 8.05 -15.51 -2.63
CA THR A 14 7.66 -14.96 -1.32
C THR A 14 8.20 -13.54 -1.17
N LEU A 15 9.46 -13.31 -1.55
CA LEU A 15 10.08 -11.98 -1.55
C LEU A 15 9.42 -11.03 -2.56
N LEU A 16 9.08 -11.53 -3.75
CA LEU A 16 8.44 -10.71 -4.79
C LEU A 16 6.98 -10.32 -4.47
N ARG A 17 6.32 -11.06 -3.57
CA ARG A 17 4.93 -10.82 -3.15
C ARG A 17 4.83 -9.99 -1.87
N ASP A 18 5.93 -9.79 -1.17
CA ASP A 18 5.99 -8.96 0.03
C ASP A 18 6.25 -7.49 -0.36
N PRO A 19 5.27 -6.59 -0.24
CA PRO A 19 5.42 -5.19 -0.65
C PRO A 19 6.48 -4.42 0.14
N HIS A 20 6.79 -4.83 1.39
CA HIS A 20 7.80 -4.17 2.22
C HIS A 20 9.22 -4.43 1.73
N HIS A 21 9.44 -5.59 1.09
CA HIS A 21 10.76 -6.06 0.66
C HIS A 21 10.94 -6.10 -0.86
N ASN A 22 9.86 -6.13 -1.63
CA ASN A 22 9.93 -6.19 -3.09
C ASN A 22 10.51 -4.90 -3.68
N LYS A 23 11.56 -5.05 -4.51
CA LYS A 23 12.19 -3.94 -5.25
C LYS A 23 11.85 -3.95 -6.75
N GLY A 24 11.05 -4.92 -7.20
CA GLY A 24 10.78 -5.13 -8.62
C GLY A 24 12.07 -5.32 -9.41
N LEU A 25 12.25 -4.53 -10.47
CA LEU A 25 13.45 -4.61 -11.31
C LEU A 25 14.70 -3.97 -10.68
N ALA A 26 14.60 -3.34 -9.51
CA ALA A 26 15.74 -2.73 -8.83
C ALA A 26 16.58 -3.72 -8.02
N PHE A 27 16.16 -5.00 -7.91
CA PHE A 27 17.04 -6.02 -7.35
C PHE A 27 18.31 -6.13 -8.19
N MET A 28 19.46 -5.93 -7.56
CA MET A 28 20.79 -6.06 -8.16
C MET A 28 21.09 -7.54 -8.45
N GLU A 29 21.97 -7.83 -9.41
CA GLU A 29 22.34 -9.21 -9.76
C GLU A 29 22.73 -10.07 -8.55
N LYS A 30 23.54 -9.51 -7.63
CA LYS A 30 23.94 -10.20 -6.40
C LYS A 30 22.75 -10.53 -5.49
N GLU A 31 21.77 -9.63 -5.38
CA GLU A 31 20.55 -9.87 -4.60
C GLU A 31 19.68 -10.94 -5.27
N ARG A 32 19.62 -10.93 -6.61
CA ARG A 32 18.87 -11.94 -7.36
C ARG A 32 19.46 -13.33 -7.19
N ASP A 33 20.78 -13.45 -7.17
CA ASP A 33 21.47 -14.71 -6.90
C ASP A 33 21.25 -15.15 -5.44
N ALA A 34 21.41 -14.23 -4.48
CA ALA A 34 21.29 -14.52 -3.04
C ALA A 34 19.86 -14.90 -2.61
N HIS A 35 18.84 -14.30 -3.21
CA HIS A 35 17.43 -14.52 -2.85
C HIS A 35 16.66 -15.40 -3.83
N HIS A 36 17.35 -16.19 -4.66
CA HIS A 36 16.74 -17.11 -5.62
C HIS A 36 15.72 -16.43 -6.58
N LEU A 37 16.06 -15.24 -7.08
CA LEU A 37 15.23 -14.47 -8.03
C LEU A 37 15.71 -14.61 -9.48
N ARG A 38 16.89 -15.21 -9.71
CA ARG A 38 17.43 -15.40 -11.06
C ARG A 38 16.45 -16.22 -11.92
N GLY A 39 16.09 -15.70 -13.09
CA GLY A 39 15.09 -16.29 -13.97
C GLY A 39 13.63 -15.94 -13.65
N LEU A 40 13.35 -15.38 -12.47
CA LEU A 40 12.00 -14.89 -12.10
C LEU A 40 11.76 -13.44 -12.55
N LEU A 41 12.84 -12.69 -12.81
CA LEU A 41 12.81 -11.33 -13.31
C LEU A 41 13.53 -11.25 -14.66
N PRO A 42 13.11 -10.34 -15.57
CA PRO A 42 13.88 -10.00 -16.76
C PRO A 42 15.33 -9.62 -16.43
N PRO A 43 16.31 -9.84 -17.35
CA PRO A 43 17.73 -9.59 -17.07
C PRO A 43 18.08 -8.13 -16.72
N ALA A 44 17.28 -7.16 -17.16
CA ALA A 44 17.56 -5.77 -16.88
C ALA A 44 17.40 -5.43 -15.38
N VAL A 45 18.41 -4.75 -14.82
CA VAL A 45 18.32 -4.07 -13.53
C VAL A 45 17.91 -2.63 -13.79
N VAL A 46 16.81 -2.19 -13.18
CA VAL A 46 16.25 -0.85 -13.39
C VAL A 46 16.24 -0.09 -12.06
N PRO A 47 17.12 0.93 -11.90
CA PRO A 47 17.19 1.77 -10.71
C PRO A 47 15.84 2.39 -10.33
N GLN A 48 15.67 2.70 -9.05
CA GLN A 48 14.41 3.20 -8.50
C GLN A 48 13.93 4.47 -9.21
N GLU A 49 14.84 5.38 -9.54
CA GLU A 49 14.56 6.64 -10.24
C GLU A 49 13.98 6.41 -11.65
N LEU A 50 14.44 5.37 -12.34
CA LEU A 50 13.89 5.02 -13.66
C LEU A 50 12.52 4.34 -13.52
N GLN A 51 12.30 3.57 -12.45
CA GLN A 51 10.98 3.02 -12.16
C GLN A 51 9.96 4.13 -11.86
N ILE A 52 10.34 5.14 -11.07
CA ILE A 52 9.54 6.34 -10.80
C ILE A 52 9.17 7.05 -12.10
N LYS A 53 10.15 7.34 -12.97
CA LYS A 53 9.90 7.97 -14.27
C LYS A 53 8.91 7.19 -15.13
N LYS A 54 9.08 5.86 -15.20
CA LYS A 54 8.18 4.97 -15.95
C LYS A 54 6.76 4.98 -15.39
N ILE A 55 6.61 4.91 -14.06
CA ILE A 55 5.31 4.91 -13.41
C ILE A 55 4.61 6.25 -13.59
N MET A 56 5.29 7.38 -13.37
CA MET A 56 4.73 8.71 -13.62
C MET A 56 4.28 8.88 -15.06
N HIS A 57 5.08 8.42 -16.03
CA HIS A 57 4.69 8.45 -17.44
C HIS A 57 3.36 7.71 -17.67
N ASN A 58 3.23 6.49 -17.13
CA ASN A 58 2.01 5.69 -17.25
C ASN A 58 0.82 6.33 -16.53
N LEU A 59 1.02 6.85 -15.32
CA LEU A 59 -0.04 7.50 -14.54
C LEU A 59 -0.65 8.69 -15.30
N ARG A 60 0.19 9.49 -15.96
CA ARG A 60 -0.24 10.62 -16.77
C ARG A 60 -1.04 10.23 -18.02
N GLN A 61 -0.95 8.97 -18.48
CA GLN A 61 -1.76 8.48 -19.60
C GLN A 61 -3.21 8.15 -19.20
N TYR A 62 -3.47 7.89 -17.92
CA TYR A 62 -4.84 7.68 -17.44
C TYR A 62 -5.66 8.96 -17.54
N GLN A 63 -6.84 8.83 -18.13
CA GLN A 63 -7.77 9.94 -18.38
C GLN A 63 -8.69 10.19 -17.18
N VAL A 64 -8.96 9.16 -16.39
CA VAL A 64 -9.86 9.24 -15.23
C VAL A 64 -9.03 9.25 -13.93
N PRO A 65 -9.23 10.22 -13.01
CA PRO A 65 -8.50 10.27 -11.74
C PRO A 65 -8.59 8.97 -10.94
N LEU A 66 -9.76 8.32 -10.92
CA LEU A 66 -9.96 7.04 -10.25
C LEU A 66 -9.03 5.92 -10.77
N GLN A 67 -8.69 5.92 -12.07
CA GLN A 67 -7.73 4.95 -12.61
C GLN A 67 -6.32 5.19 -12.06
N ARG A 68 -5.93 6.46 -11.89
CA ARG A 68 -4.66 6.82 -11.24
C ARG A 68 -4.65 6.39 -9.78
N TYR A 69 -5.75 6.61 -9.06
CA TYR A 69 -5.91 6.13 -7.67
C TYR A 69 -5.72 4.62 -7.58
N MET A 70 -6.44 3.84 -8.40
CA MET A 70 -6.31 2.39 -8.42
C MET A 70 -4.87 1.94 -8.73
N ALA A 71 -4.20 2.57 -9.69
CA ALA A 71 -2.82 2.27 -10.02
C ALA A 71 -1.84 2.60 -8.88
N MET A 72 -2.10 3.66 -8.11
CA MET A 72 -1.32 4.02 -6.92
C MET A 72 -1.52 3.02 -5.79
N MET A 73 -2.76 2.58 -5.53
CA MET A 73 -3.05 1.54 -4.52
C MET A 73 -2.42 0.19 -4.93
N ASP A 74 -2.52 -0.18 -6.21
CA ASP A 74 -1.85 -1.38 -6.74
C ASP A 74 -0.32 -1.30 -6.63
N LEU A 75 0.27 -0.09 -6.62
CA LEU A 75 1.70 0.08 -6.41
C LEU A 75 2.06 -0.09 -4.94
N GLN A 76 1.29 0.51 -4.03
CA GLN A 76 1.48 0.39 -2.58
C GLN A 76 1.52 -1.08 -2.16
N GLU A 77 0.55 -1.87 -2.61
CA GLU A 77 0.44 -3.31 -2.30
C GLU A 77 1.47 -4.21 -3.01
N ARG A 78 2.27 -3.65 -3.93
CA ARG A 78 3.32 -4.42 -4.62
C ARG A 78 4.73 -4.01 -4.23
N ASN A 79 4.96 -2.73 -3.98
CA ASN A 79 6.26 -2.15 -3.66
C ASN A 79 6.03 -0.84 -2.91
N GLU A 80 5.94 -0.96 -1.60
CA GLU A 80 5.58 0.13 -0.70
C GLU A 80 6.64 1.25 -0.74
N ARG A 81 7.93 0.89 -0.75
CA ARG A 81 9.03 1.87 -0.80
C ARG A 81 8.99 2.70 -2.08
N LEU A 82 8.66 2.08 -3.21
CA LEU A 82 8.53 2.79 -4.48
C LEU A 82 7.27 3.67 -4.50
N PHE A 83 6.16 3.21 -3.90
CA PHE A 83 4.96 4.02 -3.72
C PHE A 83 5.26 5.30 -2.93
N TYR A 84 5.88 5.20 -1.76
CA TYR A 84 6.18 6.38 -0.94
C TYR A 84 7.21 7.29 -1.60
N LYS A 85 8.28 6.75 -2.20
CA LYS A 85 9.26 7.58 -2.91
C LYS A 85 8.62 8.34 -4.08
N LEU A 86 7.77 7.67 -4.86
CA LEU A 86 7.01 8.28 -5.96
C LEU A 86 6.11 9.41 -5.45
N LEU A 87 5.36 9.16 -4.36
CA LEU A 87 4.46 10.13 -3.75
C LEU A 87 5.20 11.35 -3.19
N ILE A 88 6.30 11.15 -2.47
CA ILE A 88 7.12 12.23 -1.91
C ILE A 88 7.71 13.10 -3.03
N ASP A 89 8.30 12.48 -4.06
CA ASP A 89 8.96 13.21 -5.14
C ASP A 89 7.98 14.00 -6.02
N ASN A 90 6.70 13.63 -6.04
CA ASN A 90 5.67 14.20 -6.92
C ASN A 90 4.40 14.60 -6.14
N VAL A 91 4.57 15.04 -4.90
CA VAL A 91 3.47 15.24 -3.95
C VAL A 91 2.40 16.18 -4.51
N GLU A 92 2.79 17.28 -5.16
CA GLU A 92 1.83 18.26 -5.70
C GLU A 92 0.90 17.64 -6.76
N GLU A 93 1.42 16.75 -7.61
CA GLU A 93 0.63 16.08 -8.66
C GLU A 93 -0.18 14.89 -8.12
N LEU A 94 0.37 14.15 -7.15
CA LEU A 94 -0.21 12.89 -6.68
C LEU A 94 -1.10 13.03 -5.45
N LEU A 95 -0.96 14.09 -4.65
CA LEU A 95 -1.83 14.35 -3.50
C LEU A 95 -3.33 14.37 -3.88
N PRO A 96 -3.79 15.06 -4.94
CA PRO A 96 -5.20 15.02 -5.32
C PRO A 96 -5.66 13.64 -5.84
N VAL A 97 -4.72 12.76 -6.21
CA VAL A 97 -5.01 11.39 -6.66
C VAL A 97 -5.21 10.46 -5.47
N VAL A 98 -4.29 10.44 -4.50
CA VAL A 98 -4.32 9.51 -3.35
C VAL A 98 -5.16 10.03 -2.17
N TYR A 99 -5.48 11.31 -2.16
CA TYR A 99 -6.31 11.96 -1.15
C TYR A 99 -7.47 12.72 -1.81
N THR A 100 -7.93 13.82 -1.21
CA THR A 100 -9.07 14.59 -1.73
C THR A 100 -8.73 15.30 -3.05
N PRO A 101 -9.63 15.31 -4.05
CA PRO A 101 -11.00 14.80 -3.98
C PRO A 101 -11.16 13.31 -4.37
N THR A 102 -10.18 12.69 -5.04
CA THR A 102 -10.34 11.36 -5.66
C THR A 102 -10.59 10.24 -4.65
N VAL A 103 -10.03 10.31 -3.44
CA VAL A 103 -10.32 9.34 -2.37
C VAL A 103 -11.81 9.30 -2.01
N GLY A 104 -12.53 10.41 -2.16
CA GLY A 104 -13.97 10.47 -1.95
C GLY A 104 -14.72 9.65 -3.00
N GLU A 105 -14.37 9.81 -4.28
CA GLU A 105 -14.91 8.98 -5.37
C GLU A 105 -14.56 7.50 -5.18
N ALA A 106 -13.32 7.22 -4.74
CA ALA A 106 -12.89 5.87 -4.44
C ALA A 106 -13.73 5.25 -3.30
N CYS A 107 -14.07 6.01 -2.25
CA CYS A 107 -14.97 5.55 -1.19
C CYS A 107 -16.39 5.28 -1.73
N GLN A 108 -16.91 6.10 -2.63
CA GLN A 108 -18.24 5.86 -3.23
C GLN A 108 -18.30 4.60 -4.09
N LYS A 109 -17.15 4.19 -4.66
CA LYS A 109 -17.02 3.04 -5.56
C LYS A 109 -16.21 1.90 -4.94
N TYR A 110 -15.95 1.92 -3.64
CA TYR A 110 -14.92 1.09 -3.01
C TYR A 110 -15.17 -0.40 -3.25
N GLY A 111 -16.43 -0.82 -3.15
CA GLY A 111 -16.83 -2.20 -3.41
C GLY A 111 -16.62 -2.65 -4.86
N SER A 112 -16.77 -1.76 -5.85
CA SER A 112 -16.61 -2.11 -7.27
C SER A 112 -15.16 -2.04 -7.76
N ILE A 113 -14.31 -1.25 -7.08
CA ILE A 113 -12.88 -1.15 -7.38
C ILE A 113 -12.00 -2.01 -6.47
N PHE A 114 -12.60 -2.75 -5.53
CA PHE A 114 -11.88 -3.57 -4.55
C PHE A 114 -11.00 -4.61 -5.25
N ARG A 115 -9.71 -4.66 -4.87
CA ARG A 115 -8.72 -5.61 -5.42
C ARG A 115 -7.98 -6.37 -4.35
N GLN A 116 -7.32 -5.65 -3.44
CA GLN A 116 -6.61 -6.20 -2.30
C GLN A 116 -7.08 -5.50 -1.02
N PRO A 117 -7.21 -6.23 0.09
CA PRO A 117 -7.63 -5.64 1.35
C PRO A 117 -6.54 -4.73 1.90
N GLN A 118 -6.92 -3.52 2.32
CA GLN A 118 -6.05 -2.60 3.04
C GLN A 118 -6.69 -2.27 4.40
N GLY A 119 -5.86 -2.25 5.45
CA GLY A 119 -6.32 -2.02 6.81
C GLY A 119 -7.06 -3.21 7.44
N LEU A 120 -7.78 -2.94 8.51
CA LEU A 120 -8.47 -3.93 9.33
C LEU A 120 -9.93 -3.53 9.52
N TYR A 121 -10.85 -4.48 9.33
CA TYR A 121 -12.29 -4.27 9.50
C TYR A 121 -12.75 -4.88 10.82
N VAL A 122 -13.44 -4.09 11.64
CA VAL A 122 -14.11 -4.55 12.86
C VAL A 122 -15.59 -4.20 12.73
N SER A 123 -16.45 -5.19 12.89
CA SER A 123 -17.90 -5.05 12.72
C SER A 123 -18.65 -5.27 14.04
N LEU A 124 -19.95 -4.95 14.06
CA LEU A 124 -20.83 -5.30 15.18
C LEU A 124 -20.90 -6.82 15.45
N ARG A 125 -20.59 -7.66 14.45
CA ARG A 125 -20.56 -9.12 14.58
C ARG A 125 -19.36 -9.61 15.40
N ASP A 126 -18.35 -8.76 15.57
CA ASP A 126 -17.13 -9.05 16.32
C ASP A 126 -17.25 -8.65 17.81
N LYS A 127 -18.47 -8.34 18.28
CA LYS A 127 -18.75 -8.03 19.68
C LYS A 127 -18.27 -9.17 20.58
N GLY A 128 -17.38 -8.84 21.52
CA GLY A 128 -16.73 -9.81 22.42
C GLY A 128 -15.47 -10.47 21.84
N LYS A 129 -15.15 -10.25 20.55
CA LYS A 129 -14.01 -10.83 19.84
C LYS A 129 -13.08 -9.79 19.19
N VAL A 130 -13.27 -8.49 19.45
CA VAL A 130 -12.46 -7.41 18.86
C VAL A 130 -10.96 -7.64 19.06
N LEU A 131 -10.53 -8.10 20.24
CA LEU A 131 -9.12 -8.40 20.49
C LEU A 131 -8.59 -9.55 19.62
N GLU A 132 -9.42 -10.54 19.29
CA GLU A 132 -9.05 -11.62 18.37
C GLU A 132 -8.86 -11.07 16.94
N VAL A 133 -9.73 -10.16 16.51
CA VAL A 133 -9.59 -9.48 15.21
C VAL A 133 -8.29 -8.68 15.15
N LEU A 134 -7.98 -7.90 16.20
CA LEU A 134 -6.74 -7.12 16.29
C LEU A 134 -5.47 -8.00 16.26
N ARG A 135 -5.51 -9.19 16.87
CA ARG A 135 -4.38 -10.13 16.89
C ARG A 135 -4.03 -10.69 15.51
N ASN A 136 -4.96 -10.65 14.56
CA ASN A 136 -4.71 -11.07 13.18
C ASN A 136 -3.83 -10.10 12.39
N TRP A 137 -3.69 -8.84 12.85
CA TRP A 137 -2.82 -7.88 12.19
C TRP A 137 -1.35 -8.31 12.30
N PRO A 138 -0.59 -8.38 11.19
CA PRO A 138 0.75 -8.98 11.19
C PRO A 138 1.80 -8.13 11.92
N HIS A 139 1.62 -6.81 11.98
CA HIS A 139 2.55 -5.90 12.66
C HIS A 139 2.20 -5.76 14.15
N ARG A 140 3.18 -5.93 15.04
CA ARG A 140 2.95 -5.93 16.50
C ARG A 140 3.12 -4.56 17.16
N ASN A 141 3.96 -3.71 16.58
CA ASN A 141 4.33 -2.42 17.16
C ASN A 141 3.54 -1.29 16.48
N ILE A 142 2.25 -1.20 16.77
CA ILE A 142 1.38 -0.16 16.18
C ILE A 142 1.49 1.13 17.00
N GLN A 143 1.84 2.22 16.32
CA GLN A 143 1.97 3.56 16.93
C GLN A 143 0.80 4.48 16.60
N VAL A 144 0.21 4.34 15.41
CA VAL A 144 -0.86 5.21 14.90
C VAL A 144 -2.00 4.35 14.38
N ILE A 145 -3.23 4.66 14.79
CA ILE A 145 -4.46 4.09 14.24
C ILE A 145 -5.30 5.23 13.69
N CYS A 146 -5.65 5.15 12.41
CA CYS A 146 -6.69 5.99 11.82
C CYS A 146 -7.96 5.16 11.64
N VAL A 147 -9.03 5.53 12.33
CA VAL A 147 -10.30 4.77 12.35
C VAL A 147 -11.46 5.63 11.88
N THR A 148 -12.42 4.99 11.20
CA THR A 148 -13.69 5.58 10.79
C THR A 148 -14.79 4.53 10.86
N ASP A 149 -16.02 4.96 11.16
CA ASP A 149 -17.24 4.18 10.99
C ASP A 149 -17.89 4.36 9.61
N GLY A 150 -17.43 5.36 8.84
CA GLY A 150 -17.93 5.68 7.51
C GLY A 150 -19.18 6.54 7.46
N GLU A 151 -19.74 6.97 8.60
CA GLU A 151 -21.02 7.68 8.66
C GLU A 151 -20.96 9.07 8.01
N ARG A 152 -19.78 9.70 8.02
CA ARG A 152 -19.55 11.01 7.40
C ARG A 152 -18.22 11.07 6.66
N ILE A 153 -18.19 10.54 5.45
CA ILE A 153 -17.04 10.64 4.56
C ILE A 153 -17.06 11.99 3.83
N LEU A 154 -16.19 12.91 4.28
CA LEU A 154 -16.06 14.26 3.70
C LEU A 154 -17.42 14.99 3.67
N GLY A 155 -17.85 15.45 2.50
CA GLY A 155 -19.20 15.99 2.24
C GLY A 155 -20.12 15.00 1.52
N LEU A 156 -19.77 13.71 1.48
CA LEU A 156 -20.47 12.68 0.70
C LEU A 156 -21.51 11.91 1.52
N GLY A 157 -21.54 12.12 2.84
CA GLY A 157 -22.46 11.45 3.75
C GLY A 157 -21.98 10.06 4.18
N ASP A 158 -22.94 9.20 4.45
CA ASP A 158 -22.70 7.83 4.94
C ASP A 158 -22.33 6.90 3.79
N LEU A 159 -21.12 6.36 3.85
CA LEU A 159 -20.61 5.33 2.94
C LEU A 159 -20.30 4.01 3.66
N GLY A 160 -20.59 3.92 4.97
CA GLY A 160 -20.33 2.76 5.81
C GLY A 160 -18.92 2.18 5.64
N SER A 161 -18.82 0.86 5.47
CA SER A 161 -17.54 0.17 5.33
C SER A 161 -16.73 0.57 4.09
N GLN A 162 -17.35 1.20 3.09
CA GLN A 162 -16.65 1.73 1.91
C GLN A 162 -15.82 2.98 2.23
N GLY A 163 -16.05 3.58 3.40
CA GLY A 163 -15.23 4.66 3.94
C GLY A 163 -13.78 4.29 4.25
N MET A 164 -13.38 3.01 4.15
CA MET A 164 -12.01 2.53 4.41
C MET A 164 -10.94 3.25 3.57
N GLY A 165 -11.27 3.75 2.38
CA GLY A 165 -10.32 4.53 1.58
C GLY A 165 -9.79 5.78 2.30
N ASN A 166 -10.57 6.37 3.21
CA ASN A 166 -10.19 7.56 3.97
C ASN A 166 -9.04 7.32 4.97
N PRO A 167 -9.14 6.37 5.94
CA PRO A 167 -8.01 6.08 6.83
C PRO A 167 -6.78 5.55 6.10
N VAL A 168 -6.94 4.76 5.02
CA VAL A 168 -5.82 4.32 4.18
C VAL A 168 -5.08 5.52 3.58
N GLY A 169 -5.82 6.45 2.96
CA GLY A 169 -5.24 7.67 2.40
C GLY A 169 -4.56 8.54 3.47
N LYS A 170 -5.15 8.69 4.66
CA LYS A 170 -4.55 9.45 5.77
C LYS A 170 -3.23 8.84 6.27
N LEU A 171 -3.18 7.52 6.47
CA LEU A 171 -1.96 6.83 6.87
C LEU A 171 -0.86 6.97 5.80
N ALA A 172 -1.21 6.90 4.52
CA ALA A 172 -0.25 7.17 3.45
C ALA A 172 0.36 8.58 3.54
N LEU A 173 -0.44 9.60 3.92
CA LEU A 173 0.07 10.96 4.13
C LEU A 173 0.91 11.09 5.40
N TYR A 174 0.57 10.37 6.47
CA TYR A 174 1.39 10.37 7.69
C TYR A 174 2.82 9.90 7.42
N THR A 175 3.01 8.92 6.54
CA THR A 175 4.35 8.50 6.15
C THR A 175 4.99 9.43 5.15
N ALA A 176 4.28 9.77 4.08
CA ALA A 176 4.86 10.59 3.02
C ALA A 176 5.24 12.01 3.49
N LEU A 177 4.49 12.59 4.44
CA LEU A 177 4.66 13.98 4.87
C LEU A 177 5.15 14.12 6.31
N GLY A 178 4.93 13.10 7.15
CA GLY A 178 5.28 13.10 8.57
C GLY A 178 6.44 12.18 8.93
N ASP A 179 7.05 11.48 7.95
CA ASP A 179 8.17 10.55 8.14
C ASP A 179 7.89 9.46 9.18
N LEU A 180 6.62 9.05 9.28
CA LEU A 180 6.18 7.96 10.16
C LEU A 180 6.42 6.61 9.48
N GLU A 181 7.08 5.69 10.17
CA GLU A 181 7.13 4.28 9.79
C GLU A 181 5.75 3.65 10.03
N ILE A 182 5.20 2.96 9.01
CA ILE A 182 3.97 2.15 9.12
C ILE A 182 4.32 0.67 9.07
#